data_AF-A0A2W4TEF2-F1
#
_entry.id   AF-A0A2W4TEF2-F1
#
_cell.length_a   1.000
_cell.length_b   1.000
_cell.length_c   1.000
_cell.angle_alpha   90.00
_cell.angle_beta   90.00
_cell.angle_gamma   90.00
#
_symmetry.space_group_name_H-M   'P 1'
#
loop_
_entity.id
_entity.type
_entity.pdbx_description
1 polymer ?
#
loop_
_entity_poly.entity_id
_entity_poly.type
_entity_poly.pdbx_seq_one_letter_code
_entity_poly.pdbx_strand_id
1 'polypeptide(L)'
;MLLLVRTPAPKATESLLGYVLRVSESNGYSTPTHLFALAGLGRGQDQIPGFPYEKLAKIVGRAPEELHAIAYRVGSGRRARFKILNHDLGRSRGRSRGNTPLRLRQPAFCPACVENLGYIDAFWDLRVAVACPEHQTAALRTCPTCSVGIRWRRPGLLQCHCGATLTPDSLPQAGRVPSEFFEI
;
A
#
# COMPACT_ATOMS: atom_id res chain seq x y z
N MET A 1 22.46 16.70 -5.05
CA MET A 1 21.38 15.93 -4.42
C MET A 1 20.39 15.57 -5.52
N LEU A 2 20.16 14.28 -5.78
CA LEU A 2 19.22 13.87 -6.83
C LEU A 2 17.79 13.99 -6.28
N LEU A 3 17.02 14.90 -6.85
CA LEU A 3 15.59 15.07 -6.58
C LEU A 3 14.81 14.46 -7.76
N LEU A 4 13.69 13.80 -7.48
CA LEU A 4 12.75 13.42 -8.53
C LEU A 4 12.11 14.66 -9.16
N VAL A 5 11.68 14.52 -10.42
CA VAL A 5 11.03 15.61 -11.18
C VAL A 5 9.62 15.87 -10.64
N ARG A 6 8.87 14.81 -10.35
CA ARG A 6 7.52 14.88 -9.78
C ARG A 6 7.51 14.34 -8.36
N THR A 7 7.18 15.22 -7.42
CA THR A 7 7.25 14.93 -5.98
C THR A 7 5.95 15.28 -5.29
N PRO A 8 4.81 14.69 -5.69
CA PRO A 8 3.53 15.00 -5.05
C PRO A 8 3.58 14.68 -3.55
N ALA A 9 2.88 15.45 -2.72
CA ALA A 9 2.74 15.11 -1.31
C ALA A 9 1.88 13.84 -1.12
N PRO A 10 2.05 13.11 -0.01
CA PRO A 10 1.09 12.08 0.41
C PRO A 10 -0.33 12.63 0.52
N LYS A 11 -1.33 11.81 0.19
CA LYS A 11 -2.74 12.10 0.49
C LYS A 11 -3.06 11.72 1.93
N ALA A 12 -4.10 12.32 2.50
CA ALA A 12 -4.41 12.25 3.93
C ALA A 12 -4.53 10.81 4.47
N THR A 13 -5.13 9.90 3.71
CA THR A 13 -5.32 8.49 4.10
C THR A 13 -4.50 7.54 3.25
N GLU A 14 -3.45 8.02 2.58
CA GLU A 14 -2.69 7.19 1.63
C GLU A 14 -1.85 6.12 2.32
N SER A 15 -1.81 4.93 1.74
CA SER A 15 -0.83 3.90 2.05
C SER A 15 0.59 4.39 1.76
N LEU A 16 1.57 4.16 2.63
CA LEU A 16 2.97 4.48 2.33
C LEU A 16 3.48 3.75 1.07
N LEU A 17 3.11 2.48 0.89
CA LEU A 17 3.47 1.72 -0.31
C LEU A 17 2.67 2.16 -1.54
N GLY A 18 1.41 2.57 -1.35
CA GLY A 18 0.60 3.24 -2.37
C GLY A 18 1.22 4.55 -2.84
N TYR A 19 1.67 5.39 -1.91
CA TYR A 19 2.37 6.64 -2.17
C TYR A 19 3.64 6.42 -2.99
N VAL A 20 4.47 5.46 -2.59
CA VAL A 20 5.69 5.12 -3.34
C VAL A 20 5.37 4.68 -4.76
N LEU A 21 4.33 3.86 -4.94
CA LEU A 21 3.87 3.43 -6.27
C LEU A 21 3.37 4.60 -7.12
N ARG A 22 2.55 5.49 -6.54
CA ARG A 22 2.04 6.69 -7.22
C ARG A 22 3.15 7.67 -7.59
N VAL A 23 4.15 7.88 -6.74
CA VAL A 23 5.32 8.70 -7.06
C VAL A 23 6.11 8.07 -8.21
N SER A 24 6.34 6.76 -8.18
CA SER A 24 7.00 6.02 -9.26
C SER A 24 6.28 6.22 -10.59
N GLU A 25 4.97 5.98 -10.61
CA GLU A 25 4.10 6.17 -11.77
C GLU A 25 4.14 7.61 -12.30
N SER A 26 4.04 8.60 -11.40
CA SER A 26 4.06 10.01 -11.80
C SER A 26 5.36 10.44 -12.47
N ASN A 27 6.47 9.78 -12.17
CA ASN A 27 7.78 10.00 -12.80
C ASN A 27 8.04 9.07 -14.01
N GLY A 28 7.04 8.28 -14.44
CA GLY A 28 7.15 7.41 -15.62
C GLY A 28 8.00 6.16 -15.42
N TYR A 29 8.32 5.78 -14.18
CA TYR A 29 9.06 4.55 -13.92
C TYR A 29 8.16 3.32 -14.03
N SER A 30 8.64 2.29 -14.72
CA SER A 30 7.95 0.99 -14.84
C SER A 30 7.89 0.19 -13.52
N THR A 31 8.63 0.61 -12.50
CA THR A 31 8.64 -0.01 -11.18
C THR A 31 9.18 0.94 -10.09
N PRO A 32 8.62 0.90 -8.87
CA PRO A 32 9.18 1.57 -7.69
C PRO A 32 10.62 1.18 -7.33
N THR A 33 11.16 0.12 -7.94
CA THR A 33 12.55 -0.31 -7.72
C THR A 33 13.55 0.81 -8.05
N HIS A 34 13.25 1.69 -9.01
CA HIS A 34 14.08 2.85 -9.31
C HIS A 34 14.17 3.83 -8.14
N LEU A 35 13.05 4.11 -7.47
CA LEU A 35 13.01 4.96 -6.27
C LEU A 35 13.83 4.35 -5.14
N PHE A 36 13.73 3.03 -4.96
CA PHE A 36 14.50 2.33 -3.95
C PHE A 36 16.00 2.38 -4.22
N ALA A 37 16.42 2.21 -5.47
CA ALA A 37 17.82 2.34 -5.86
C ALA A 37 18.34 3.77 -5.61
N LEU A 38 17.58 4.80 -6.03
CA LEU A 38 17.93 6.21 -5.81
C LEU A 38 18.03 6.56 -4.32
N ALA A 39 17.15 6.00 -3.49
CA ALA A 39 17.15 6.19 -2.04
C ALA A 39 18.22 5.34 -1.29
N GLY A 40 18.98 4.48 -1.99
CA GLY A 40 19.92 3.56 -1.36
C GLY A 40 19.25 2.55 -0.43
N LEU A 41 18.10 2.02 -0.85
CA LEU A 41 17.33 1.01 -0.13
C LEU A 41 17.71 -0.41 -0.58
N GLY A 42 18.07 -1.25 0.38
CA GLY A 42 18.37 -2.65 0.16
C GLY A 42 17.12 -3.50 -0.10
N ARG A 43 17.32 -4.72 -0.62
CA ARG A 43 16.22 -5.65 -0.92
C ARG A 43 15.35 -5.94 0.31
N GLY A 44 14.04 -5.77 0.17
CA GLY A 44 13.04 -6.13 1.18
C GLY A 44 12.87 -5.12 2.32
N GLN A 45 13.59 -3.99 2.31
CA GLN A 45 13.39 -2.91 3.29
C GLN A 45 12.05 -2.18 3.08
N ASP A 46 11.47 -2.27 1.89
CA ASP A 46 10.14 -1.78 1.51
C ASP A 46 9.00 -2.62 2.12
N GLN A 47 9.28 -3.87 2.52
CA GLN A 47 8.26 -4.85 2.91
C GLN A 47 8.34 -5.23 4.40
N ILE A 48 8.74 -4.27 5.23
CA ILE A 48 8.80 -4.41 6.69
C ILE A 48 8.14 -3.19 7.35
N PRO A 49 7.57 -3.35 8.56
CA PRO A 49 6.96 -2.21 9.25
C PRO A 49 7.94 -1.08 9.58
N GLY A 50 9.23 -1.41 9.72
CA GLY A 50 10.29 -0.42 9.89
C GLY A 50 10.83 0.14 8.57
N PHE A 51 9.98 0.29 7.54
CA PHE A 51 10.35 0.86 6.25
C PHE A 51 11.07 2.20 6.48
N PRO A 52 12.36 2.34 6.12
CA PRO A 52 13.12 3.58 6.25
C PRO A 52 12.66 4.67 5.26
N TYR A 53 11.47 5.24 5.52
CA TYR A 53 10.84 6.26 4.68
C TYR A 53 11.64 7.57 4.64
N GLU A 54 12.53 7.83 5.60
CA GLU A 54 13.37 9.03 5.64
C GLU A 54 14.34 9.08 4.45
N LYS A 55 14.78 7.91 3.96
CA LYS A 55 15.58 7.82 2.74
C LYS A 55 14.77 8.23 1.49
N LEU A 56 13.48 7.90 1.48
CA LEU A 56 12.58 8.33 0.40
C LEU A 56 12.28 9.81 0.49
N ALA A 57 12.01 10.33 1.69
CA ALA A 57 11.74 11.75 1.94
C ALA A 57 12.81 12.66 1.30
N LYS A 58 14.08 12.26 1.40
CA LYS A 58 15.22 12.96 0.76
C LYS A 58 15.10 13.04 -0.77
N ILE A 59 14.80 11.94 -1.46
CA ILE A 59 14.73 11.92 -2.93
C ILE A 59 13.45 12.56 -3.48
N VAL A 60 12.38 12.60 -2.67
CA VAL A 60 11.14 13.32 -3.02
C VAL A 60 11.14 14.79 -2.55
N GLY A 61 12.17 15.26 -1.84
CA GLY A 61 12.21 16.63 -1.33
C GLY A 61 11.11 16.98 -0.33
N ARG A 62 10.70 16.02 0.50
CA ARG A 62 9.65 16.20 1.50
C ARG A 62 10.22 16.11 2.90
N ALA A 63 9.55 16.74 3.85
CA ALA A 63 9.92 16.61 5.25
C ALA A 63 9.70 15.14 5.69
N PRO A 64 10.62 14.51 6.45
CA PRO A 64 10.42 13.15 6.95
C PRO A 64 9.11 12.96 7.71
N GLU A 65 8.60 14.01 8.35
CA GLU A 65 7.36 14.06 9.12
C GLU A 65 6.13 13.81 8.23
N GLU A 66 6.16 14.30 6.97
CA GLU A 66 5.07 14.07 6.00
C GLU A 66 4.94 12.57 5.68
N LEU A 67 6.08 11.87 5.53
CA LEU A 67 6.08 10.43 5.28
C LEU A 67 5.90 9.62 6.58
N HIS A 68 6.27 10.18 7.74
CA HIS A 68 6.01 9.57 9.04
C HIS A 68 4.50 9.45 9.33
N ALA A 69 3.69 10.40 8.85
CA ALA A 69 2.24 10.37 9.00
C ALA A 69 1.63 9.07 8.47
N ILE A 70 2.09 8.61 7.29
CA ILE A 70 1.64 7.40 6.61
C ILE A 70 2.48 6.15 6.91
N ALA A 71 3.50 6.25 7.78
CA ALA A 71 4.38 5.15 8.12
C ALA A 71 3.69 4.03 8.93
N TYR A 72 4.34 2.87 9.00
CA TYR A 72 3.78 1.66 9.61
C TYR A 72 4.21 1.40 11.06
N ARG A 73 5.13 2.19 11.58
CA ARG A 73 5.73 1.99 12.90
C ARG A 73 6.13 3.31 13.53
N VAL A 74 5.89 3.43 14.84
CA VAL A 74 6.37 4.53 15.66
C VAL A 74 7.25 3.99 16.80
N GLY A 75 8.23 4.79 17.20
CA GLY A 75 9.19 4.43 18.24
C GLY A 75 10.21 3.38 17.81
N SER A 76 11.09 3.02 18.75
CA SER A 76 12.20 2.09 18.52
C SER A 76 12.33 1.07 19.65
N GLY A 77 13.07 -0.01 19.37
CA GLY A 77 13.37 -1.06 20.35
C GLY A 77 12.12 -1.68 21.00
N ARG A 78 12.14 -1.81 22.33
CA ARG A 78 11.04 -2.42 23.11
C ARG A 78 9.76 -1.58 23.14
N ARG A 79 9.84 -0.29 22.79
CA ARG A 79 8.72 0.65 22.77
C ARG A 79 8.09 0.78 21.39
N ALA A 80 8.63 0.11 20.37
CA ALA A 80 8.09 0.18 19.01
C ALA A 80 6.64 -0.32 18.95
N ARG A 81 5.77 0.44 18.29
CA ARG A 81 4.35 0.13 18.06
C ARG A 81 4.08 0.11 16.56
N PHE A 82 3.25 -0.82 16.11
CA PHE A 82 2.69 -0.75 14.76
C PHE A 82 1.68 0.40 14.72
N LYS A 83 1.63 1.09 13.60
CA LYS A 83 0.60 2.09 13.34
C LYS A 83 0.10 2.00 11.92
N ILE A 84 -1.08 2.57 11.71
CA ILE A 84 -1.62 2.94 10.41
C ILE A 84 -2.22 4.32 10.58
N LEU A 85 -1.75 5.30 9.80
CA LEU A 85 -2.11 6.72 10.01
C LEU A 85 -1.94 7.10 11.51
N ASN A 86 -3.00 7.53 12.19
CA ASN A 86 -2.97 7.90 13.60
C ASN A 86 -3.42 6.79 14.56
N HIS A 87 -3.63 5.57 14.07
CA HIS A 87 -4.13 4.45 14.86
C HIS A 87 -2.99 3.52 15.30
N ASP A 88 -3.00 3.15 16.58
CA ASP A 88 -2.08 2.17 17.17
C ASP A 88 -2.60 0.75 16.94
N LEU A 89 -1.75 -0.10 16.36
CA LEU A 89 -2.07 -1.50 16.06
C LEU A 89 -1.35 -2.49 16.98
N GLY A 90 -0.89 -2.01 18.14
CA GLY A 90 -0.23 -2.80 19.16
C GLY A 90 1.28 -2.84 19.04
N ARG A 91 1.89 -3.72 19.84
CA ARG A 91 3.35 -3.76 20.01
C ARG A 91 4.03 -4.37 18.79
N SER A 92 5.01 -3.65 18.24
CA SER A 92 5.91 -4.13 17.18
C SER A 92 7.07 -4.92 17.79
N ARG A 93 6.78 -6.07 18.42
CA ARG A 93 7.81 -6.95 18.99
C ARG A 93 8.38 -7.90 17.93
N GLY A 94 9.71 -7.94 17.83
CA GLY A 94 10.45 -8.95 17.08
C GLY A 94 10.55 -8.71 15.57
N ARG A 95 11.52 -9.36 14.92
CA ARG A 95 11.70 -9.35 13.45
C ARG A 95 10.78 -10.35 12.74
N SER A 96 9.85 -10.99 13.46
CA SER A 96 9.00 -12.05 12.92
C SER A 96 8.00 -11.49 11.92
N ARG A 97 8.21 -11.84 10.66
CA ARG A 97 7.44 -11.44 9.48
C ARG A 97 5.97 -11.88 9.50
N GLY A 98 5.59 -12.78 10.41
CA GLY A 98 4.26 -13.43 10.44
C GLY A 98 3.24 -12.85 11.42
N ASN A 99 3.64 -12.08 12.43
CA ASN A 99 2.74 -11.59 13.50
C ASN A 99 2.55 -10.07 13.46
N THR A 100 2.43 -9.52 12.25
CA THR A 100 2.10 -8.10 12.06
C THR A 100 0.64 -7.97 11.63
N PRO A 101 -0.10 -6.95 12.10
CA PRO A 101 -1.45 -6.66 11.61
C PRO A 101 -1.45 -6.11 10.17
N LEU A 102 -0.27 -5.89 9.58
CA LEU A 102 -0.09 -5.23 8.29
C LEU A 102 0.16 -6.21 7.11
N ARG A 103 -0.32 -5.84 5.93
CA ARG A 103 -0.24 -6.56 4.67
C ARG A 103 0.76 -5.89 3.71
N LEU A 104 2.04 -5.90 4.08
CA LEU A 104 3.06 -5.16 3.32
C LEU A 104 3.61 -5.91 2.09
N ARG A 105 3.33 -7.21 1.94
CA ARG A 105 3.93 -8.07 0.90
C ARG A 105 2.99 -8.47 -0.22
N GLN A 106 1.71 -8.60 0.11
CA GLN A 106 0.67 -9.12 -0.77
C GLN A 106 -0.42 -8.05 -0.88
N PRO A 107 -0.18 -6.95 -1.61
CA PRO A 107 -1.15 -5.87 -1.72
C PRO A 107 -2.52 -6.40 -2.12
N ALA A 108 -3.56 -5.81 -1.54
CA ALA A 108 -4.92 -5.96 -2.03
C ALA A 108 -5.57 -4.60 -2.01
N PHE A 109 -6.47 -4.30 -2.95
CA PHE A 109 -7.19 -3.03 -2.96
C PHE A 109 -8.48 -3.15 -3.76
N CYS A 110 -9.33 -2.13 -3.68
CA CYS A 110 -10.47 -1.98 -4.58
C CYS A 110 -10.08 -1.07 -5.74
N PRO A 111 -10.10 -1.54 -7.00
CA PRO A 111 -9.84 -0.70 -8.16
C PRO A 111 -10.76 0.53 -8.24
N ALA A 112 -12.06 0.37 -7.93
CA ALA A 112 -13.01 1.48 -7.96
C ALA A 112 -12.67 2.58 -6.93
N CYS A 113 -12.19 2.21 -5.73
CA CYS A 113 -11.66 3.21 -4.78
C CYS A 113 -10.47 3.95 -5.37
N VAL A 114 -9.55 3.25 -6.02
CA VAL A 114 -8.33 3.86 -6.56
C VAL A 114 -8.65 4.77 -7.75
N GLU A 115 -9.62 4.42 -8.61
CA GLU A 115 -10.13 5.28 -9.67
C GLU A 115 -10.75 6.56 -9.11
N ASN A 116 -11.57 6.45 -8.07
CA ASN A 116 -12.25 7.59 -7.45
C ASN A 116 -11.30 8.50 -6.66
N LEU A 117 -10.36 7.92 -5.91
CA LEU A 117 -9.46 8.65 -5.00
C LEU A 117 -8.17 9.10 -5.66
N GLY A 118 -7.70 8.37 -6.68
CA GLY A 118 -6.38 8.56 -7.29
C GLY A 118 -5.21 8.05 -6.45
N TYR A 119 -5.47 7.26 -5.40
CA TYR A 119 -4.45 6.63 -4.55
C TYR A 119 -4.99 5.36 -3.88
N ILE A 120 -4.09 4.54 -3.31
CA ILE A 120 -4.47 3.39 -2.49
C ILE A 120 -4.60 3.83 -1.04
N ASP A 121 -5.79 3.71 -0.48
CA ASP A 121 -6.06 4.00 0.93
C ASP A 121 -5.27 3.07 1.87
N ALA A 122 -4.79 3.62 2.98
CA ALA A 122 -4.03 2.89 3.99
C ALA A 122 -4.83 1.73 4.58
N PHE A 123 -6.17 1.79 4.62
CA PHE A 123 -7.06 0.68 5.03
C PHE A 123 -6.62 -0.67 4.45
N TRP A 124 -6.19 -0.66 3.19
CA TRP A 124 -5.76 -1.83 2.44
C TRP A 124 -4.45 -2.47 2.92
N ASP A 125 -3.65 -1.73 3.69
CA ASP A 125 -2.46 -2.24 4.36
C ASP A 125 -2.79 -3.07 5.60
N LEU A 126 -4.05 -3.19 6.01
CA LEU A 126 -4.46 -4.08 7.11
C LEU A 126 -4.65 -5.53 6.61
N ARG A 127 -4.20 -6.52 7.39
CA ARG A 127 -4.43 -7.94 7.06
C ARG A 127 -5.90 -8.33 7.09
N VAL A 128 -6.71 -7.64 7.90
CA VAL A 128 -8.15 -7.86 8.04
C VAL A 128 -8.98 -7.23 6.93
N ALA A 129 -8.42 -6.31 6.13
CA ALA A 129 -9.13 -5.70 5.00
C ALA A 129 -9.32 -6.72 3.86
N VAL A 130 -10.43 -7.43 3.85
CA VAL A 130 -10.72 -8.51 2.87
C VAL A 130 -11.72 -8.10 1.79
N ALA A 131 -12.56 -7.10 2.08
CA ALA A 131 -13.56 -6.54 1.17
C ALA A 131 -13.57 -5.01 1.29
N CYS A 132 -14.06 -4.35 0.25
CA CYS A 132 -14.23 -2.90 0.23
C CYS A 132 -15.52 -2.52 0.97
N PRO A 133 -15.47 -1.66 2.01
CA PRO A 133 -16.70 -1.19 2.67
C PRO A 133 -17.53 -0.27 1.77
N GLU A 134 -16.89 0.50 0.89
CA GLU A 134 -17.55 1.46 0.00
C GLU A 134 -18.24 0.80 -1.21
N HIS A 135 -17.55 -0.14 -1.87
CA HIS A 135 -18.04 -0.78 -3.11
C HIS A 135 -18.56 -2.20 -2.91
N GLN A 136 -18.47 -2.74 -1.68
CA GLN A 136 -18.98 -4.07 -1.33
C GLN A 136 -18.42 -5.22 -2.20
N THR A 137 -17.20 -5.05 -2.72
CA THR A 137 -16.50 -6.07 -3.52
C THR A 137 -15.39 -6.76 -2.73
N ALA A 138 -15.00 -7.96 -3.16
CA ALA A 138 -13.78 -8.59 -2.67
C ALA A 138 -12.54 -7.77 -3.07
N ALA A 139 -11.51 -7.76 -2.23
CA ALA A 139 -10.26 -7.07 -2.53
C ALA A 139 -9.55 -7.72 -3.74
N LEU A 140 -9.10 -6.90 -4.70
CA LEU A 140 -8.25 -7.37 -5.80
C LEU A 140 -6.90 -7.81 -5.26
N ARG A 141 -6.64 -9.13 -5.28
CA ARG A 141 -5.38 -9.74 -4.81
C ARG A 141 -4.57 -10.39 -5.91
N THR A 142 -5.23 -10.72 -7.01
CA THR A 142 -4.67 -11.45 -8.14
C THR A 142 -5.08 -10.73 -9.41
N CYS A 143 -4.17 -10.60 -10.36
CA CYS A 143 -4.50 -10.03 -11.65
C CYS A 143 -5.40 -10.99 -12.42
N PRO A 144 -6.55 -10.53 -12.96
CA PRO A 144 -7.45 -11.37 -13.75
C PRO A 144 -6.83 -11.88 -15.06
N THR A 145 -5.85 -11.15 -15.61
CA THR A 145 -5.25 -11.46 -16.92
C THR A 145 -4.09 -12.44 -16.82
N CYS A 146 -3.16 -12.23 -15.88
CA CYS A 146 -1.99 -13.10 -15.74
C CYS A 146 -2.09 -14.11 -14.58
N SER A 147 -3.16 -14.04 -13.78
CA SER A 147 -3.39 -14.89 -12.60
C SER A 147 -2.29 -14.84 -11.52
N VAL A 148 -1.38 -13.88 -11.61
CA VAL A 148 -0.34 -13.65 -10.60
C VAL A 148 -0.86 -12.71 -9.51
N GLY A 149 -0.51 -13.00 -8.26
CA GLY A 149 -0.80 -12.13 -7.12
C GLY A 149 -0.25 -10.71 -7.35
N ILE A 150 -1.05 -9.69 -7.04
CA ILE A 150 -0.66 -8.29 -7.23
C ILE A 150 0.60 -7.99 -6.41
N ARG A 151 1.51 -7.21 -6.99
CA ARG A 151 2.81 -6.83 -6.40
C ARG A 151 2.90 -5.32 -6.28
N TRP A 152 3.65 -4.82 -5.29
CA TRP A 152 4.00 -3.40 -5.24
C TRP A 152 4.95 -2.98 -6.36
N ARG A 153 5.77 -3.90 -6.85
CA ARG A 153 6.67 -3.70 -7.99
C ARG A 153 5.87 -3.85 -9.30
N ARG A 154 5.13 -2.81 -9.64
CA ARG A 154 4.34 -2.70 -10.89
C ARG A 154 4.40 -1.25 -11.40
N PRO A 155 4.01 -0.97 -12.67
CA PRO A 155 4.18 0.35 -13.26
C PRO A 155 3.31 1.46 -12.65
N GLY A 156 2.12 1.11 -12.17
CA GLY A 156 1.16 2.10 -11.71
C GLY A 156 0.14 1.55 -10.71
N LEU A 157 -0.68 2.45 -10.16
CA LEU A 157 -1.70 2.09 -9.18
C LEU A 157 -2.67 1.03 -9.72
N LEU A 158 -3.15 1.24 -10.96
CA LEU A 158 -4.11 0.40 -11.67
C LEU A 158 -3.49 -0.38 -12.84
N GLN A 159 -2.16 -0.53 -12.88
CA GLN A 159 -1.48 -1.30 -13.92
C GLN A 159 -0.72 -2.49 -13.34
N CYS A 160 -1.02 -3.68 -13.83
CA CYS A 160 -0.31 -4.90 -13.45
C CYS A 160 1.10 -4.95 -14.06
N HIS A 161 1.98 -5.76 -13.48
CA HIS A 161 3.30 -6.02 -14.06
C HIS A 161 3.24 -6.70 -15.44
N CYS A 162 2.13 -7.36 -15.80
CA CYS A 162 1.92 -7.94 -17.12
C CYS A 162 1.42 -6.92 -18.16
N GLY A 163 1.19 -5.67 -17.77
CA GLY A 163 0.68 -4.62 -18.64
C GLY A 163 -0.85 -4.44 -18.59
N ALA A 164 -1.60 -5.41 -18.05
CA ALA A 164 -3.05 -5.32 -17.94
C ALA A 164 -3.51 -4.19 -17.01
N THR A 165 -4.58 -3.50 -17.40
CA THR A 165 -5.31 -2.56 -16.54
C THR A 165 -6.12 -3.33 -15.50
N LEU A 166 -6.04 -2.90 -14.25
CA LEU A 166 -6.73 -3.49 -13.11
C LEU A 166 -8.03 -2.71 -12.91
N THR A 167 -9.14 -3.17 -13.50
CA THR A 167 -10.43 -2.47 -13.47
C THR A 167 -11.41 -3.12 -12.48
N PRO A 168 -12.45 -2.39 -12.04
CA PRO A 168 -13.50 -2.92 -11.17
C PRO A 168 -14.23 -4.14 -11.75
N ASP A 169 -14.48 -4.13 -13.07
CA ASP A 169 -15.23 -5.17 -13.80
C ASP A 169 -14.59 -6.55 -13.74
N SER A 170 -13.32 -6.61 -13.34
CA SER A 170 -12.55 -7.84 -13.26
C SER A 170 -12.67 -8.57 -11.92
N LEU A 171 -13.41 -8.01 -10.96
CA LEU A 171 -13.58 -8.60 -9.63
C LEU A 171 -14.80 -9.52 -9.57
N PRO A 172 -14.68 -10.72 -8.95
CA PRO A 172 -15.86 -11.48 -8.58
C PRO A 172 -16.67 -10.68 -7.55
N GLN A 173 -17.97 -10.53 -7.81
CA GLN A 173 -18.89 -9.92 -6.85
C GLN A 173 -18.84 -10.72 -5.55
N ALA A 174 -18.69 -10.02 -4.41
CA ALA A 174 -18.85 -10.67 -3.12
C ALA A 174 -20.31 -11.16 -3.05
N GLY A 175 -20.51 -12.45 -2.82
CA GLY A 175 -21.85 -13.03 -2.75
C GLY A 175 -22.70 -12.23 -1.78
N ARG A 176 -23.80 -11.64 -2.28
CA ARG A 176 -24.86 -11.13 -1.41
C ARG A 176 -25.26 -12.29 -0.51
N VAL A 177 -25.07 -12.15 0.79
CA VAL A 177 -25.78 -13.01 1.74
C VAL A 177 -27.24 -12.56 1.62
N PRO A 178 -28.18 -13.43 1.21
CA PRO A 178 -29.59 -13.07 1.18
C PRO A 178 -30.01 -12.59 2.57
N SER A 179 -30.81 -11.52 2.62
CA SER A 179 -31.33 -10.89 3.84
C SER A 179 -32.37 -11.76 4.58
N GLU A 180 -32.23 -13.09 4.55
CA GLU A 180 -33.22 -14.04 5.06
C GLU A 180 -32.84 -14.67 6.41
N PHE A 181 -31.82 -14.17 7.11
CA PHE A 181 -31.37 -14.73 8.40
C PHE A 181 -31.46 -13.77 9.60
N PHE A 182 -32.41 -12.82 9.58
CA PHE A 182 -32.74 -11.99 10.74
C PHE A 182 -34.20 -12.19 11.20
N GLU A 183 -34.60 -13.45 11.44
CA GLU A 183 -35.71 -13.76 12.35
C GLU A 183 -35.37 -15.03 13.13
N ILE A 184 -34.81 -14.87 14.34
CA ILE A 184 -35.10 -15.67 15.54
C ILE A 184 -34.97 -14.74 16.75
#